data_AF-A0A2V7XWA3-F1
#
_entry.id   AF-A0A2V7XWA3-F1
#
_cell.length_a   1.000
_cell.length_b   1.000
_cell.length_c   1.000
_cell.angle_alpha   90.00
_cell.angle_beta   90.00
_cell.angle_gamma   90.00
#
_symmetry.space_group_name_H-M   'P 1'
#
loop_
_entity.id
_entity.type
_entity.pdbx_description
1 polymer ?
#
loop_
_entity_poly.entity_id
_entity_poly.type
_entity_poly.pdbx_seq_one_letter_code
_entity_poly.pdbx_strand_id
1 'polypeptide(L)' 'MREVVAPVAAELGLSIEDRDLRADPELLSLYGHDIPVLLLDGREVARHRVTAPELRARLRELAAS' A
#
# COMPACT_ATOMS: atom_id res chain seq x y z
N MET A 1 1.82 7.39 6.19
CA MET A 1 1.35 6.09 5.66
C MET A 1 2.12 4.92 6.28
N ARG A 2 3.45 4.84 6.14
CA ARG A 2 4.26 3.70 6.64
C ARG A 2 4.02 3.34 8.11
N GLU A 3 3.94 4.34 9.00
CA GLU A 3 3.67 4.14 10.44
C GLU A 3 2.33 3.46 10.74
N VAL A 4 1.34 3.63 9.85
CA VAL A 4 0.03 2.96 9.95
C VAL A 4 0.08 1.58 9.33
N VAL A 5 0.77 1.43 8.19
CA VAL A 5 0.83 0.18 7.43
C VAL A 5 1.68 -0.88 8.15
N ALA A 6 2.83 -0.50 8.70
CA ALA A 6 3.75 -1.42 9.37
C ALA A 6 3.11 -2.29 10.47
N PRO A 7 2.41 -1.72 11.47
CA PRO A 7 1.77 -2.54 12.51
C PRO A 7 0.65 -3.41 11.95
N VAL A 8 -0.17 -2.89 11.03
CA VAL A 8 -1.29 -3.66 10.45
C VAL A 8 -0.79 -4.83 9.58
N ALA A 9 0.29 -4.64 8.81
CA ALA A 9 0.88 -5.71 8.03
C ALA A 9 1.47 -6.79 8.95
N ALA A 10 2.17 -6.40 10.02
CA ALA A 10 2.70 -7.34 11.00
C ALA A 10 1.58 -8.15 11.69
N GLU A 11 0.47 -7.51 12.07
CA GLU A 11 -0.72 -8.19 12.62
C GLU A 11 -1.27 -9.27 11.68
N LEU A 12 -1.15 -9.07 10.36
CA LEU A 12 -1.67 -9.96 9.32
C LEU A 12 -0.60 -10.90 8.73
N GLY A 13 0.63 -10.86 9.23
CA GLY A 13 1.74 -11.67 8.71
C GLY A 13 2.19 -11.27 7.29
N LEU A 14 1.91 -10.04 6.86
CA LEU A 14 2.30 -9.51 5.56
C LEU A 14 3.69 -8.84 5.63
N SER A 15 4.49 -9.04 4.59
CA SER A 15 5.75 -8.33 4.39
C SER A 15 5.52 -7.00 3.66
N ILE A 16 6.34 -6.00 3.96
CA ILE A 16 6.30 -4.69 3.27
C ILE A 16 7.65 -4.43 2.59
N GLU A 17 7.60 -4.03 1.33
CA GLU A 17 8.74 -3.55 0.55
C GLU A 17 8.52 -2.07 0.18
N ASP A 18 9.55 -1.24 0.31
CA ASP A 18 9.53 0.12 -0.24
C ASP A 18 10.07 0.10 -1.68
N ARG A 19 9.32 0.67 -2.61
CA ARG A 19 9.70 0.81 -4.03
C ARG A 19 9.95 2.28 -4.36
N ASP A 20 11.12 2.60 -4.90
CA ASP A 20 11.39 3.93 -5.47
C ASP A 20 10.85 4.00 -6.90
N LEU A 21 9.82 4.83 -7.11
CA LEU A 21 9.21 5.04 -8.43
C LEU A 21 10.21 5.59 -9.47
N ARG A 22 11.27 6.28 -9.05
CA ARG A 22 12.25 6.85 -10.01
C ARG A 22 13.02 5.77 -10.78
N ALA A 23 13.10 4.56 -10.22
CA ALA A 23 13.74 3.42 -10.86
C ALA A 23 12.80 2.64 -11.79
N ASP A 24 11.50 2.96 -11.78
CA ASP A 24 10.46 2.25 -12.53
C ASP A 24 9.62 3.24 -13.35
N PRO A 25 9.94 3.42 -14.66
CA PRO A 25 9.22 4.36 -15.52
C PRO A 25 7.72 4.09 -15.64
N GLU A 26 7.28 2.82 -15.52
CA GLU A 26 5.86 2.47 -15.58
C GLU A 26 5.15 2.96 -14.32
N LEU A 27 5.73 2.67 -13.14
CA LEU A 27 5.18 3.15 -11.88
C LEU A 27 5.26 4.68 -11.76
N LEU A 28 6.30 5.32 -12.30
CA LEU A 28 6.40 6.78 -12.36
C LEU A 28 5.29 7.38 -13.23
N SER A 29 4.99 6.77 -14.38
CA SER A 29 3.91 7.21 -15.25
C SER A 29 2.52 7.03 -14.62
N LEU A 30 2.34 6.00 -13.79
CA LEU A 30 1.07 5.70 -13.13
C LEU A 30 0.83 6.57 -11.89
N TYR A 31 1.86 6.75 -11.07
CA TYR A 31 1.72 7.30 -9.71
C TYR A 31 2.46 8.60 -9.47
N GLY A 32 3.45 8.98 -10.28
CA GLY A 32 4.14 10.27 -10.27
C GLY A 32 4.18 11.02 -8.93
N HIS A 33 3.24 11.95 -8.75
CA HIS A 33 3.13 12.84 -7.60
C HIS A 33 2.18 12.36 -6.48
N ASP A 34 1.48 11.24 -6.69
CA ASP A 34 0.47 10.70 -5.78
C ASP A 34 1.06 9.83 -4.65
N ILE A 35 2.36 9.94 -4.42
CA ILE A 35 3.06 9.19 -3.37
C ILE A 35 2.74 9.72 -1.96
N PRO A 36 2.72 8.84 -0.94
CA PRO A 36 2.90 7.39 -1.02
C PRO A 36 1.66 6.65 -1.53
N VAL A 37 1.88 5.58 -2.30
CA VAL A 37 0.85 4.65 -2.77
C VAL A 37 1.11 3.28 -2.16
N LEU A 38 0.07 2.64 -1.65
CA LEU A 38 0.13 1.28 -1.12
C LEU A 38 -0.54 0.32 -2.10
N LEU A 39 0.20 -0.70 -2.51
CA LEU A 39 -0.29 -1.80 -3.34
C LEU A 39 -0.30 -3.11 -2.54
N LEU A 40 -1.23 -4.00 -2.86
CA LEU A 40 -1.23 -5.41 -2.45
C LEU A 40 -1.33 -6.25 -3.73
N ASP A 41 -0.29 -7.04 -4.02
CA ASP A 41 -0.20 -7.87 -5.23
C ASP A 41 -0.53 -7.10 -6.52
N GLY A 42 -0.01 -5.86 -6.63
CA GLY A 42 -0.22 -4.97 -7.78
C GLY A 42 -1.55 -4.21 -7.78
N ARG A 43 -2.47 -4.47 -6.83
CA ARG A 43 -3.74 -3.75 -6.70
C ARG A 43 -3.60 -2.58 -5.74
N GLU A 44 -4.08 -1.40 -6.13
CA GLU A 44 -4.02 -0.23 -5.27
C GLU A 44 -4.96 -0.35 -4.07
N VAL A 45 -4.38 -0.20 -2.87
CA VAL A 45 -5.09 -0.23 -1.60
C VAL A 45 -5.39 1.19 -1.11
N ALA A 46 -4.44 2.12 -1.22
CA ALA A 46 -4.58 3.50 -0.75
C ALA A 46 -3.53 4.44 -1.36
N ARG A 47 -3.84 5.75 -1.39
CA ARG A 47 -2.92 6.84 -1.76
C ARG A 47 -2.88 7.91 -0.68
N HIS A 48 -1.73 8.55 -0.50
CA HIS A 48 -1.44 9.65 0.44
C HIS A 48 -1.60 9.30 1.93
N ARG A 49 -2.81 8.91 2.35
CA ARG A 49 -3.18 8.64 3.74
C ARG A 49 -4.14 7.47 3.83
N VAL A 50 -4.03 6.74 4.92
CA VAL A 50 -4.97 5.68 5.33
C VAL A 50 -4.89 5.57 6.85
N THR A 51 -6.02 5.31 7.49
CA THR A 51 -6.07 5.00 8.93
C THR A 51 -5.97 3.50 9.15
N ALA A 52 -5.58 3.07 10.35
CA ALA A 52 -5.46 1.64 10.66
C ALA A 52 -6.80 0.87 10.52
N PRO A 53 -7.96 1.42 10.93
CA PRO A 53 -9.25 0.75 10.70
C PRO A 53 -9.59 0.59 9.22
N GLU A 54 -9.42 1.64 8.41
CA GLU A 54 -9.66 1.60 6.96
C GLU A 54 -8.76 0.57 6.27
N LEU A 55 -7.48 0.56 6.63
CA LEU A 55 -6.51 -0.37 6.07
C LEU A 55 -6.88 -1.82 6.37
N ARG A 56 -7.24 -2.14 7.62
CA ARG A 56 -7.68 -3.49 8.01
C ARG A 56 -8.92 -3.93 7.23
N ALA A 57 -9.88 -3.03 7.02
CA ALA A 57 -11.08 -3.35 6.25
C ALA A 57 -10.74 -3.69 4.79
N ARG A 58 -9.95 -2.83 4.13
CA ARG A 58 -9.55 -3.03 2.72
C ARG A 58 -8.72 -4.29 2.53
N LEU A 59 -7.75 -4.56 3.40
CA LEU A 59 -6.91 -5.76 3.29
C LEU A 59 -7.72 -7.05 3.47
N ARG A 60 -8.70 -7.07 4.37
CA ARG A 60 -9.60 -8.23 4.52
C ARG A 60 -10.48 -8.45 3.31
N GLU A 61 -10.99 -7.37 2.72
CA GLU A 61 -11.79 -7.44 1.49
C GLU A 61 -10.97 -8.01 0.33
N LEU A 62 -9.73 -7.52 0.16
CA LEU A 62 -8.82 -7.98 -0.88
C LEU A 62 -8.33 -9.42 -0.68
N ALA A 63 -8.14 -9.86 0.56
CA ALA A 63 -7.78 -11.25 0.86
C ALA A 63 -8.93 -12.24 0.63
N ALA A 64 -10.17 -11.75 0.56
CA ALA A 64 -11.36 -12.56 0.33
C ALA A 64 -11.77 -12.62 -1.15
N SER A 65 -11.11 -11.87 -2.04
CA SER A 65 -11.36 -11.80 -3.48
C SER A 65 -10.35 -12.62 -4.27
#